data_AF-A0AB74UUD0-F1
#
_entry.id   AF-A0AB74UUD0-F1
#
_cell.length_a   1.000
_cell.length_b   1.000
_cell.length_c   1.000
_cell.angle_alpha   90.00
_cell.angle_beta   90.00
_cell.angle_gamma   90.00
#
_symmetry.space_group_name_H-M   'P 1'
#
loop_
_entity.id
_entity.type
_entity.pdbx_description
1 polymer ?
#
loop_
_entity_poly.entity_id
_entity_poly.type
_entity_poly.pdbx_seq_one_letter_code
_entity_poly.pdbx_strand_id
1 'polypeptide(L)'
;MIRPRYRRSSLRAAVALLAFCSAAAALAAAAPDTLEQRVAACTSCHGARGEGSPDGVLAPRLAGKPAGYLLQQLEYFQSGQRRHAPMEYVVRQLSQPYLRQIAEYFAAQDLPYHRWPQPAVSAEVLRRGEQVVLHGDPARAVPSCVSCHGDKLTGFEPMMPGLVGLSSGYISNQLVSWRTHTRAAEGPYCMGVVANRMRESDIAAVSAWLASHAPAADMHPQPAAAQTTPLPGWCVMGHSEVNP
;
A
#
# COMPACT_ATOMS: atom_id res chain seq x y z
N MET A 1 18.53 -75.05 -56.67
CA MET A 1 17.37 -74.84 -55.76
C MET A 1 17.84 -74.07 -54.53
N ILE A 2 16.91 -73.37 -53.86
CA ILE A 2 17.01 -72.63 -52.57
C ILE A 2 16.99 -71.10 -52.73
N ARG A 3 15.80 -70.51 -52.55
CA ARG A 3 15.55 -69.07 -52.34
C ARG A 3 15.31 -68.82 -50.84
N PRO A 4 15.85 -67.75 -50.22
CA PRO A 4 15.53 -67.42 -48.84
C PRO A 4 14.21 -66.62 -48.75
N ARG A 5 13.33 -67.04 -47.86
CA ARG A 5 12.09 -66.34 -47.48
C ARG A 5 12.40 -65.33 -46.39
N TYR A 6 12.36 -64.04 -46.71
CA TYR A 6 12.35 -62.97 -45.69
C TYR A 6 10.94 -62.78 -45.14
N ARG A 7 10.78 -63.06 -43.83
CA ARG A 7 9.54 -62.90 -43.06
C ARG A 7 9.18 -61.41 -42.94
N ARG A 8 8.01 -61.05 -43.48
CA ARG A 8 7.32 -59.79 -43.23
C ARG A 8 6.70 -59.83 -41.83
N SER A 9 7.39 -59.35 -40.80
CA SER A 9 6.82 -59.35 -39.44
C SER A 9 7.10 -58.07 -38.62
N SER A 10 7.77 -57.07 -39.19
CA SER A 10 8.29 -55.94 -38.40
C SER A 10 7.37 -54.71 -38.32
N LEU A 11 6.26 -54.65 -39.05
CA LEU A 11 5.47 -53.40 -39.16
C LEU A 11 4.36 -53.21 -38.11
N ARG A 12 4.01 -54.22 -37.30
CA ARG A 12 2.91 -54.09 -36.33
C ARG A 12 3.30 -53.54 -34.96
N ALA A 13 4.59 -53.58 -34.60
CA ALA A 13 5.05 -53.12 -33.29
C ALA A 13 5.25 -51.59 -33.18
N ALA A 14 5.45 -50.89 -34.31
CA ALA A 14 5.74 -49.46 -34.32
C ALA A 14 4.49 -48.56 -34.11
N VAL A 15 3.29 -49.07 -34.39
CA VAL A 15 2.05 -48.27 -34.30
C VAL A 15 1.54 -48.17 -32.86
N ALA A 16 1.85 -49.15 -31.99
CA ALA A 16 1.40 -49.15 -30.60
C ALA A 16 2.19 -48.20 -29.69
N LEU A 17 3.47 -47.89 -29.99
CA LEU A 17 4.26 -46.93 -29.21
C LEU A 17 3.95 -45.46 -29.51
N LEU A 18 3.45 -45.14 -30.71
CA LEU A 18 3.09 -43.75 -31.07
C LEU A 18 1.75 -43.30 -30.48
N ALA A 19 0.89 -44.23 -30.06
CA ALA A 19 -0.39 -43.90 -29.43
C ALA A 19 -0.27 -43.58 -27.92
N PHE A 20 0.80 -44.03 -27.25
CA PHE A 20 0.96 -43.85 -25.80
C PHE A 20 1.62 -42.52 -25.42
N CYS A 21 2.35 -41.87 -26.33
CA CYS A 21 2.97 -40.56 -26.07
C CYS A 21 1.99 -39.38 -26.20
N SER A 22 0.86 -39.56 -26.88
CA SER A 22 -0.09 -38.45 -27.13
C SER A 22 -1.08 -38.21 -25.98
N ALA A 23 -1.12 -39.08 -24.97
CA ALA A 23 -2.07 -38.98 -23.85
C ALA A 23 -1.49 -38.29 -22.59
N ALA A 24 -0.17 -38.12 -22.50
CA ALA A 24 0.48 -37.53 -21.32
C ALA A 24 0.50 -35.99 -21.32
N ALA A 25 0.11 -35.35 -22.43
CA ALA A 25 0.11 -33.89 -22.57
C ALA A 25 -1.22 -33.22 -22.15
N ALA A 26 -2.21 -34.00 -21.70
CA ALA A 26 -3.49 -33.47 -21.23
C ALA A 26 -3.52 -33.40 -19.69
N LEU A 27 -3.66 -32.17 -19.18
CA LEU A 27 -3.99 -31.77 -17.80
C LEU A 27 -2.84 -31.72 -16.76
N ALA A 28 -1.81 -30.92 -17.02
CA ALA A 28 -1.50 -29.90 -16.01
C ALA A 28 -2.40 -28.70 -16.37
N ALA A 29 -3.52 -28.52 -15.66
CA ALA A 29 -4.25 -27.27 -15.76
C ALA A 29 -3.23 -26.15 -15.47
N ALA A 30 -3.08 -25.20 -16.40
CA ALA A 30 -2.24 -24.05 -16.14
C ALA A 30 -2.68 -23.45 -14.80
N ALA A 31 -1.74 -23.28 -13.88
CA ALA A 31 -2.05 -22.62 -12.62
C ALA A 31 -2.75 -21.29 -12.97
N PRO A 32 -3.83 -20.92 -12.26
CA PRO A 32 -4.45 -19.62 -12.47
C PRO A 32 -3.38 -18.52 -12.41
N ASP A 33 -3.53 -17.50 -13.24
CA ASP A 33 -2.70 -16.29 -13.20
C ASP A 33 -3.55 -15.12 -12.68
N THR A 34 -4.02 -15.27 -11.44
CA THR A 34 -4.79 -14.21 -10.79
C THR A 34 -3.85 -13.19 -10.16
N LEU A 35 -4.33 -11.95 -10.04
CA LEU A 35 -3.57 -10.90 -9.36
C LEU A 35 -3.29 -11.26 -7.90
N GLU A 36 -4.23 -11.91 -7.22
CA GLU A 36 -4.06 -12.45 -5.86
C GLU A 36 -2.82 -13.36 -5.75
N GLN A 37 -2.58 -14.24 -6.73
CA GLN A 37 -1.38 -15.07 -6.75
C GLN A 37 -0.12 -14.27 -7.06
N ARG A 38 -0.19 -13.31 -7.99
CA ARG A 38 0.97 -12.49 -8.38
C ARG A 38 1.44 -11.56 -7.24
N VAL A 39 0.56 -11.15 -6.33
CA VAL A 39 0.90 -10.29 -5.18
C VAL A 39 1.39 -11.06 -3.94
N ALA A 40 1.66 -12.37 -4.05
CA ALA A 40 2.11 -13.19 -2.92
C ALA A 40 3.36 -12.64 -2.20
N ALA A 41 4.27 -11.97 -2.92
CA ALA A 41 5.42 -11.31 -2.31
C ALA A 41 4.99 -10.17 -1.36
N CYS A 42 3.95 -9.41 -1.71
CA CYS A 42 3.42 -8.31 -0.91
C CYS A 42 2.78 -8.83 0.38
N THR A 43 1.98 -9.90 0.27
CA THR A 43 1.19 -10.45 1.38
C THR A 43 2.05 -11.15 2.44
N SER A 44 3.28 -11.55 2.09
CA SER A 44 4.25 -12.10 3.05
C SER A 44 4.57 -11.15 4.21
N CYS A 45 4.49 -9.83 3.98
CA CYS A 45 4.71 -8.80 4.99
C CYS A 45 3.41 -8.06 5.34
N HIS A 46 2.61 -7.69 4.34
CA HIS A 46 1.44 -6.83 4.53
C HIS A 46 0.16 -7.57 4.96
N GLY A 47 0.26 -8.84 5.35
CA GLY A 47 -0.89 -9.67 5.69
C GLY A 47 -1.52 -10.31 4.46
N ALA A 48 -2.31 -11.36 4.68
CA ALA A 48 -2.81 -12.23 3.61
C ALA A 48 -3.65 -11.48 2.57
N ARG A 49 -4.35 -10.42 3.00
CA ARG A 49 -5.19 -9.56 2.16
C ARG A 49 -4.81 -8.09 2.26
N GLY A 50 -3.61 -7.77 2.76
CA GLY A 50 -3.14 -6.39 2.91
C GLY A 50 -3.62 -5.69 4.20
N GLU A 51 -4.06 -6.44 5.21
CA GLU A 51 -4.52 -5.91 6.51
C GLU A 51 -3.40 -5.26 7.36
N GLY A 52 -2.15 -5.52 7.03
CA GLY A 52 -0.96 -5.07 7.75
C GLY A 52 -0.41 -6.10 8.73
N SER A 53 0.85 -5.91 9.13
CA SER A 53 1.52 -6.72 10.16
C SER A 53 0.89 -6.53 11.55
N PRO A 54 0.95 -7.52 12.46
CA PRO A 54 0.35 -7.43 13.80
C PRO A 54 0.92 -6.34 14.71
N ASP A 55 2.08 -5.75 14.40
CA ASP A 55 2.61 -4.56 15.09
C ASP A 55 2.24 -3.24 14.38
N GLY A 56 1.78 -3.33 13.13
CA GLY A 56 1.41 -2.22 12.28
C GLY A 56 2.56 -1.26 11.95
N VAL A 57 3.81 -1.60 12.29
CA VAL A 57 5.00 -0.76 12.10
C VAL A 57 5.84 -1.25 10.93
N LEU A 58 6.10 -2.56 10.87
CA LEU A 58 6.98 -3.16 9.85
C LEU A 58 6.33 -3.14 8.47
N ALA A 59 5.05 -3.53 8.41
CA ALA A 59 4.27 -3.53 7.19
C ALA A 59 2.90 -2.88 7.47
N PRO A 60 2.66 -1.64 6.99
CA PRO A 60 1.39 -0.98 7.19
C PRO A 60 0.27 -1.67 6.40
N ARG A 61 -0.97 -1.41 6.81
CA ARG A 61 -2.16 -1.77 6.04
C ARG A 61 -2.12 -1.17 4.64
N LEU A 62 -2.45 -1.98 3.63
CA LEU A 62 -2.68 -1.57 2.23
C LEU A 62 -4.17 -1.57 1.89
N ALA A 63 -4.91 -2.51 2.46
CA ALA A 63 -6.33 -2.74 2.18
C ALA A 63 -7.18 -1.47 2.38
N GLY A 64 -7.95 -1.10 1.35
CA GLY A 64 -8.91 0.00 1.39
C GLY A 64 -8.27 1.40 1.39
N LYS A 65 -6.97 1.50 1.07
CA LYS A 65 -6.33 2.81 0.85
C LYS A 65 -6.62 3.30 -0.58
N PRO A 66 -6.63 4.62 -0.83
CA PRO A 66 -6.83 5.17 -2.16
C PRO A 66 -5.85 4.57 -3.18
N ALA A 67 -6.36 4.18 -4.35
CA ALA A 67 -5.54 3.51 -5.37
C ALA A 67 -4.43 4.42 -5.91
N GLY A 68 -4.73 5.70 -6.15
CA GLY A 68 -3.72 6.70 -6.53
C GLY A 68 -2.61 6.81 -5.48
N TYR A 69 -2.98 6.90 -4.20
CA TYR A 69 -2.02 6.95 -3.10
C TYR A 69 -1.09 5.74 -3.12
N LEU A 70 -1.65 4.53 -3.23
CA LEU A 70 -0.89 3.28 -3.25
C LEU A 70 0.06 3.20 -4.45
N LEU A 71 -0.42 3.52 -5.65
CA LEU A 71 0.42 3.57 -6.86
C LEU A 71 1.60 4.52 -6.65
N GLN A 72 1.31 5.74 -6.20
CA GLN A 72 2.35 6.73 -5.97
C GLN A 72 3.37 6.26 -4.93
N GLN A 73 2.94 5.55 -3.87
CA GLN A 73 3.89 5.03 -2.89
C GLN A 73 4.81 3.97 -3.50
N LEU A 74 4.27 3.08 -4.34
CA LEU A 74 5.05 2.06 -5.05
C LEU A 74 6.07 2.69 -5.99
N GLU A 75 5.66 3.71 -6.75
CA GLU A 75 6.54 4.49 -7.64
C GLU A 75 7.64 5.22 -6.84
N TYR A 76 7.33 5.77 -5.67
CA TYR A 76 8.34 6.43 -4.82
C TYR A 76 9.35 5.44 -4.24
N PHE A 77 8.93 4.22 -3.90
CA PHE A 77 9.89 3.17 -3.55
C PHE A 77 10.73 2.76 -4.75
N GLN A 78 10.14 2.68 -5.95
CA GLN A 78 10.85 2.30 -7.17
C GLN A 78 11.88 3.35 -7.62
N SER A 79 11.56 4.64 -7.46
CA SER A 79 12.45 5.75 -7.81
C SER A 79 13.44 6.14 -6.70
N GLY A 80 13.29 5.59 -5.49
CA GLY A 80 14.09 5.94 -4.31
C GLY A 80 13.66 7.24 -3.62
N GLN A 81 12.59 7.89 -4.06
CA GLN A 81 12.01 9.05 -3.37
C GLN A 81 11.46 8.68 -1.98
N ARG A 82 11.01 7.44 -1.79
CA ARG A 82 10.69 6.87 -0.48
C ARG A 82 11.64 5.72 -0.20
N ARG A 83 12.52 5.89 0.77
CA ARG A 83 13.59 4.94 1.09
C ARG A 83 13.13 3.92 2.12
N HIS A 84 13.17 2.65 1.74
CA HIS A 84 12.95 1.49 2.60
C HIS A 84 13.42 0.22 1.88
N ALA A 85 14.59 -0.29 2.25
CA ALA A 85 15.28 -1.35 1.49
C ALA A 85 14.40 -2.58 1.16
N PRO A 86 13.57 -3.11 2.07
CA PRO A 86 12.65 -4.21 1.73
C PRO A 86 11.65 -3.85 0.62
N MET A 87 11.07 -2.64 0.66
CA MET A 87 10.08 -2.23 -0.33
C MET A 87 10.74 -1.90 -1.66
N GLU A 88 11.88 -1.21 -1.65
CA GLU A 88 12.70 -0.97 -2.85
C GLU A 88 13.02 -2.29 -3.56
N TYR A 89 13.46 -3.31 -2.82
CA TYR A 89 13.76 -4.63 -3.39
C TYR A 89 12.57 -5.27 -4.10
N VAL A 90 11.38 -5.22 -3.48
CA VAL A 90 10.16 -5.85 -4.01
C VAL A 90 9.66 -5.13 -5.27
N VAL A 91 9.81 -3.81 -5.36
CA VAL A 91 9.24 -3.03 -6.49
C VAL A 91 10.21 -2.78 -7.64
N ARG A 92 11.53 -2.95 -7.45
CA ARG A 92 12.57 -2.49 -8.40
C ARG A 92 12.49 -3.04 -9.83
N GLN A 93 11.81 -4.16 -10.06
CA GLN A 93 11.68 -4.77 -11.40
C GLN A 93 10.22 -4.83 -11.89
N LEU A 94 9.29 -4.20 -11.18
CA LEU A 94 7.87 -4.24 -11.54
C LEU A 94 7.56 -3.18 -12.61
N SER A 95 6.77 -3.55 -13.62
CA SER A 95 6.35 -2.61 -14.66
C SER A 95 5.28 -1.64 -14.13
N GLN A 96 5.19 -0.45 -14.72
CA GLN A 96 4.18 0.55 -14.36
C GLN A 96 2.73 0.03 -14.43
N PRO A 97 2.33 -0.71 -15.49
CA PRO A 97 1.00 -1.33 -15.53
C PRO A 97 0.77 -2.30 -14.37
N TYR A 98 1.80 -3.03 -13.94
CA TYR A 98 1.67 -3.97 -12.83
C TYR A 98 1.60 -3.27 -11.48
N LEU A 99 2.36 -2.19 -11.26
CA LEU A 99 2.23 -1.35 -10.06
C LEU A 99 0.80 -0.80 -9.91
N ARG A 100 0.20 -0.37 -11.02
CA ARG A 100 -1.20 0.08 -11.05
C ARG A 100 -2.17 -1.02 -10.66
N GLN A 101 -2.03 -2.22 -11.24
CA GLN A 101 -2.84 -3.38 -10.86
C GLN A 101 -2.73 -3.70 -9.36
N ILE A 102 -1.51 -3.69 -8.81
CA ILE A 102 -1.28 -3.92 -7.37
C ILE A 102 -2.01 -2.88 -6.53
N ALA A 103 -1.93 -1.61 -6.91
CA ALA A 103 -2.59 -0.52 -6.21
C ALA A 103 -4.12 -0.66 -6.23
N GLU A 104 -4.71 -0.92 -7.40
CA GLU A 104 -6.15 -1.16 -7.57
C GLU A 104 -6.62 -2.39 -6.77
N TYR A 105 -5.84 -3.47 -6.78
CA TYR A 105 -6.16 -4.70 -6.04
C TYR A 105 -6.25 -4.48 -4.54
N PHE A 106 -5.26 -3.82 -3.94
CA PHE A 106 -5.26 -3.56 -2.50
C PHE A 106 -6.28 -2.47 -2.12
N ALA A 107 -6.51 -1.48 -2.97
CA ALA A 107 -7.57 -0.48 -2.76
C ALA A 107 -8.95 -1.12 -2.68
N ALA A 108 -9.21 -2.16 -3.49
CA ALA A 108 -10.49 -2.89 -3.50
C ALA A 108 -10.70 -3.83 -2.29
N GLN A 109 -9.72 -4.01 -1.42
CA GLN A 109 -9.86 -4.88 -0.24
C GLN A 109 -10.63 -4.17 0.87
N ASP A 110 -11.79 -4.69 1.23
CA ASP A 110 -12.56 -4.25 2.40
C ASP A 110 -12.39 -5.25 3.55
N LEU A 111 -11.68 -4.83 4.59
CA LEU A 111 -11.31 -5.65 5.74
C LEU A 111 -11.56 -4.88 7.03
N PRO A 112 -11.98 -5.54 8.13
CA PRO A 112 -12.04 -4.90 9.43
C PRO A 112 -10.71 -4.26 9.82
N TYR A 113 -10.77 -3.12 10.50
CA TYR A 113 -9.59 -2.47 11.04
C TYR A 113 -9.21 -3.06 12.40
N HIS A 114 -7.91 -3.30 12.58
CA HIS A 114 -7.37 -3.67 13.88
C HIS A 114 -7.31 -2.45 14.80
N ARG A 115 -7.60 -2.67 16.09
CA ARG A 115 -7.43 -1.64 17.12
C ARG A 115 -6.06 -1.79 17.76
N TRP A 116 -5.19 -0.80 17.53
CA TRP A 116 -3.86 -0.77 18.11
C TRP A 116 -3.91 -0.60 19.64
N PRO A 117 -2.96 -1.18 20.37
CA PRO A 117 -2.74 -0.84 21.76
C PRO A 117 -2.51 0.67 21.91
N GLN A 118 -3.13 1.25 22.93
CA GLN A 118 -3.01 2.65 23.25
C GLN A 118 -1.57 2.97 23.69
N PRO A 119 -0.88 3.94 23.07
CA PRO A 119 0.43 4.36 23.54
C PRO A 119 0.36 4.87 24.98
N ALA A 120 1.30 4.43 25.83
CA ALA A 120 1.39 4.87 27.21
C ALA A 120 1.97 6.30 27.29
N VAL A 121 1.12 7.31 27.12
CA VAL A 121 1.48 8.74 27.18
C VAL A 121 0.57 9.48 28.17
N SER A 122 0.99 10.67 28.62
CA SER A 122 0.20 11.46 29.56
C SER A 122 -1.02 12.10 28.88
N ALA A 123 -2.02 12.48 29.69
CA ALA A 123 -3.20 13.20 29.21
C ALA A 123 -2.84 14.55 28.55
N GLU A 124 -1.77 15.21 28.98
CA GLU A 124 -1.24 16.42 28.33
C GLU A 124 -0.78 16.14 26.90
N VAL A 125 -0.05 15.04 26.69
CA VAL A 125 0.40 14.64 25.36
C VAL A 125 -0.78 14.36 24.43
N LEU A 126 -1.82 13.67 24.93
CA LEU A 126 -3.03 13.43 24.15
C LEU A 126 -3.78 14.73 23.81
N ARG A 127 -3.96 15.64 24.78
CA ARG A 127 -4.58 16.96 24.51
C ARG A 127 -3.79 17.77 23.48
N ARG A 128 -2.46 17.71 23.53
CA ARG A 128 -1.63 18.36 22.52
C ARG A 128 -1.80 17.71 21.14
N GLY A 129 -1.89 16.38 21.07
CA GLY A 129 -2.13 15.65 19.83
C GLY A 129 -3.46 16.05 19.21
N GLU A 130 -4.53 16.09 20.02
CA GLU A 130 -5.86 16.56 19.62
C GLU A 130 -5.83 17.96 19.02
N GLN A 131 -5.22 18.90 19.74
CA GLN A 131 -5.10 20.29 19.30
C GLN A 131 -4.47 20.39 17.92
N VAL A 132 -3.33 19.71 17.71
CA VAL A 132 -2.63 19.78 16.42
C VAL A 132 -3.43 19.07 15.32
N VAL A 133 -4.06 17.94 15.60
CA VAL A 133 -4.82 17.17 14.61
C VAL A 133 -6.08 17.91 14.17
N LEU A 134 -6.86 18.44 15.11
CA LEU A 134 -8.15 19.07 14.83
C LEU A 134 -8.03 20.56 14.47
N HIS A 135 -7.05 21.26 15.04
CA HIS A 135 -6.95 22.72 14.95
C HIS A 135 -5.61 23.23 14.43
N GLY A 136 -4.60 22.37 14.29
CA GLY A 136 -3.26 22.77 13.87
C GLY A 136 -2.49 23.53 14.95
N ASP A 137 -1.46 24.24 14.51
CA ASP A 137 -0.67 25.16 15.34
C ASP A 137 -0.35 26.44 14.54
N PRO A 138 -1.14 27.50 14.70
CA PRO A 138 -0.92 28.77 14.00
C PRO A 138 0.43 29.41 14.30
N ALA A 139 0.96 29.24 15.53
CA ALA A 139 2.25 29.81 15.92
C ALA A 139 3.42 29.21 15.13
N ARG A 140 3.22 28.02 14.54
CA ARG A 140 4.19 27.34 13.69
C ARG A 140 3.72 27.15 12.25
N ALA A 141 2.58 27.74 11.88
CA ALA A 141 1.91 27.54 10.60
C ALA A 141 1.66 26.06 10.24
N VAL A 142 1.39 25.22 11.25
CA VAL A 142 0.96 23.83 11.05
C VAL A 142 -0.56 23.86 10.80
N PRO A 143 -1.04 23.47 9.61
CA PRO A 143 -2.48 23.33 9.39
C PRO A 143 -3.05 22.17 10.21
N SER A 144 -4.36 22.13 10.43
CA SER A 144 -4.99 20.95 11.04
C SER A 144 -4.87 19.75 10.09
N CYS A 145 -4.72 18.54 10.65
CA CYS A 145 -4.66 17.34 9.82
C CYS A 145 -6.00 17.08 9.12
N VAL A 146 -7.11 17.37 9.81
CA VAL A 146 -8.47 17.19 9.29
C VAL A 146 -8.76 18.04 8.05
N SER A 147 -8.09 19.18 7.85
CA SER A 147 -8.31 20.03 6.66
C SER A 147 -7.89 19.36 5.35
N CYS A 148 -6.99 18.36 5.43
CA CYS A 148 -6.52 17.60 4.28
C CYS A 148 -6.99 16.15 4.34
N HIS A 149 -6.89 15.48 5.49
CA HIS A 149 -7.21 14.06 5.65
C HIS A 149 -8.69 13.78 5.98
N GLY A 150 -9.53 14.82 6.01
CA GLY A 150 -10.97 14.74 6.26
C GLY A 150 -11.33 14.72 7.75
N ASP A 151 -12.56 15.10 8.08
CA ASP A 151 -13.04 15.24 9.46
C ASP A 151 -12.92 13.94 10.27
N LYS A 152 -13.17 12.81 9.61
CA LYS A 152 -13.02 11.46 10.21
C LYS A 152 -11.62 10.88 10.02
N LEU A 153 -10.71 11.62 9.37
CA LEU A 153 -9.33 11.21 9.09
C LEU A 153 -9.24 9.92 8.26
N THR A 154 -10.25 9.65 7.42
CA THR A 154 -10.32 8.50 6.51
C THR A 154 -9.69 8.79 5.14
N GLY A 155 -9.37 10.06 4.86
CA GLY A 155 -8.76 10.48 3.61
C GLY A 155 -9.78 10.79 2.50
N PHE A 156 -9.26 11.06 1.31
CA PHE A 156 -10.00 11.38 0.09
C PHE A 156 -9.37 10.66 -1.11
N GLU A 157 -10.20 10.19 -2.03
CA GLU A 157 -9.74 9.73 -3.35
C GLU A 157 -9.16 10.90 -4.17
N PRO A 158 -8.21 10.65 -5.09
CA PRO A 158 -7.50 9.38 -5.31
C PRO A 158 -6.25 9.19 -4.44
N MET A 159 -5.84 10.22 -3.69
CA MET A 159 -4.44 10.37 -3.25
C MET A 159 -4.24 10.66 -1.77
N MET A 160 -5.29 11.03 -1.04
CA MET A 160 -5.15 11.44 0.34
C MET A 160 -5.41 10.26 1.28
N PRO A 161 -4.39 9.72 1.96
CA PRO A 161 -4.56 8.52 2.77
C PRO A 161 -5.30 8.82 4.08
N GLY A 162 -6.08 7.85 4.55
CA GLY A 162 -6.56 7.84 5.94
C GLY A 162 -5.43 7.67 6.95
N LEU A 163 -5.57 8.32 8.10
CA LEU A 163 -4.59 8.33 9.20
C LEU A 163 -5.01 7.45 10.38
N VAL A 164 -6.32 7.32 10.63
CA VAL A 164 -6.86 6.47 11.70
C VAL A 164 -6.72 5.00 11.32
N GLY A 165 -6.48 4.14 12.30
CA GLY A 165 -6.22 2.71 12.08
C GLY A 165 -4.78 2.37 11.72
N LEU A 166 -3.87 3.36 11.72
CA LEU A 166 -2.41 3.15 11.66
C LEU A 166 -1.81 3.13 13.07
N SER A 167 -0.71 2.39 13.23
CA SER A 167 0.01 2.35 14.50
C SER A 167 0.71 3.67 14.79
N SER A 168 0.88 4.00 16.07
CA SER A 168 1.59 5.21 16.50
C SER A 168 3.04 5.23 15.97
N GLY A 169 3.72 4.08 16.04
CA GLY A 169 5.08 3.93 15.54
C GLY A 169 5.18 4.19 14.03
N TYR A 170 4.23 3.66 13.23
CA TYR A 170 4.23 3.90 11.79
C TYR A 170 4.01 5.38 11.46
N ILE A 171 3.03 6.03 12.09
CA ILE A 171 2.73 7.46 11.87
C ILE A 171 3.95 8.33 12.21
N SER A 172 4.55 8.09 13.38
CA SER A 172 5.75 8.81 13.83
C SER A 172 6.89 8.62 12.83
N ASN A 173 7.15 7.38 12.40
CA ASN A 173 8.17 7.07 11.41
C ASN A 173 7.93 7.79 10.08
N GLN A 174 6.68 7.90 9.62
CA GLN A 174 6.38 8.63 8.38
C GLN A 174 6.67 10.13 8.51
N LEU A 175 6.25 10.75 9.62
CA LEU A 175 6.50 12.17 9.87
C LEU A 175 8.00 12.49 10.01
N VAL A 176 8.75 11.62 10.69
CA VAL A 176 10.21 11.74 10.78
C VAL A 176 10.88 11.52 9.42
N SER A 177 10.38 10.57 8.62
CA SER A 177 10.94 10.31 7.28
C SER A 177 10.79 11.51 6.34
N TRP A 178 9.70 12.25 6.46
CA TRP A 178 9.52 13.52 5.73
C TRP A 178 10.50 14.60 6.17
N ARG A 179 10.80 14.72 7.47
CA ARG A 179 11.79 15.69 8.00
C ARG A 179 13.23 15.34 7.59
N THR A 180 13.53 14.05 7.52
CA THR A 180 14.89 13.55 7.22
C THR A 180 15.12 13.32 5.73
N HIS A 181 14.12 13.61 4.89
CA HIS A 181 14.15 13.40 3.44
C HIS A 181 14.40 11.93 3.01
N THR A 182 14.25 10.98 3.93
CA THR A 182 14.16 9.55 3.57
C THR A 182 12.80 9.22 2.97
N ARG A 183 11.82 10.11 3.13
CA ARG A 183 10.61 10.19 2.32
C ARG A 183 10.53 11.59 1.69
N ALA A 184 10.51 11.61 0.37
CA ALA A 184 10.32 12.74 -0.52
C ALA A 184 9.28 12.36 -1.59
N ALA A 185 8.83 13.30 -2.42
CA ALA A 185 7.88 13.07 -3.52
C ALA A 185 8.36 13.86 -4.78
N GLU A 186 7.53 14.38 -5.70
CA GLU A 186 7.82 15.58 -6.57
C GLU A 186 7.19 16.96 -6.12
N GLY A 187 7.99 18.03 -5.93
CA GLY A 187 7.74 19.07 -4.91
C GLY A 187 6.83 20.25 -5.29
N PRO A 188 6.44 21.10 -4.30
CA PRO A 188 6.60 20.96 -2.85
C PRO A 188 5.61 19.99 -2.18
N TYR A 189 6.15 19.14 -1.30
CA TYR A 189 5.44 18.07 -0.60
C TYR A 189 4.61 18.57 0.55
N CYS A 190 3.29 18.38 0.46
CA CYS A 190 2.37 18.72 1.53
C CYS A 190 2.87 18.25 2.91
N MET A 191 3.16 16.95 3.05
CA MET A 191 3.59 16.40 4.33
C MET A 191 5.04 16.75 4.70
N GLY A 192 5.91 17.02 3.72
CA GLY A 192 7.26 17.53 3.98
C GLY A 192 7.23 18.89 4.67
N VAL A 193 6.39 19.81 4.18
CA VAL A 193 6.21 21.14 4.79
C VAL A 193 5.56 21.03 6.17
N VAL A 194 4.48 20.25 6.31
CA VAL A 194 3.78 20.06 7.60
C VAL A 194 4.73 19.49 8.65
N ALA A 195 5.43 18.40 8.33
CA ALA A 195 6.32 17.73 9.28
C ALA A 195 7.48 18.63 9.74
N ASN A 196 8.04 19.46 8.85
CA ASN A 196 9.10 20.41 9.19
C ASN A 196 8.63 21.58 10.07
N ARG A 197 7.33 21.89 10.07
CA ARG A 197 6.74 22.92 10.94
C ARG A 197 6.39 22.40 12.34
N MET A 198 6.29 21.09 12.53
CA MET A 198 5.95 20.46 13.81
C MET A 198 7.15 20.40 14.77
N ARG A 199 6.89 20.35 16.09
CA ARG A 199 7.93 20.00 17.09
C ARG A 199 8.09 18.49 17.11
N GLU A 200 9.22 18.01 17.63
CA GLU A 200 9.38 16.58 17.92
C GLU A 200 8.31 16.08 18.90
N SER A 201 8.01 16.88 19.92
CA SER A 201 6.90 16.61 20.83
C SER A 201 5.54 16.60 20.15
N ASP A 202 5.34 17.41 19.09
CA ASP A 202 4.10 17.39 18.32
C ASP A 202 3.99 16.10 17.49
N ILE A 203 5.09 15.60 16.91
CA ILE A 203 5.10 14.32 16.17
C ILE A 203 4.70 13.17 17.09
N ALA A 204 5.29 13.10 18.29
CA ALA A 204 4.93 12.10 19.28
C ALA A 204 3.45 12.23 19.70
N ALA A 205 2.99 13.46 19.96
CA ALA A 205 1.62 13.73 20.40
C ALA A 205 0.57 13.38 19.34
N VAL A 206 0.73 13.81 18.08
CA VAL A 206 -0.23 13.47 17.02
C VAL A 206 -0.23 11.98 16.71
N SER A 207 0.95 11.34 16.73
CA SER A 207 1.06 9.90 16.47
C SER A 207 0.37 9.09 17.57
N ALA A 208 0.47 9.53 18.83
CA ALA A 208 -0.22 8.90 19.94
C ALA A 208 -1.74 9.09 19.83
N TRP A 209 -2.18 10.33 19.59
CA TRP A 209 -3.60 10.65 19.50
C TRP A 209 -4.30 9.98 18.31
N LEU A 210 -3.68 9.95 17.13
CA LEU A 210 -4.24 9.29 15.94
C LEU A 210 -4.37 7.78 16.15
N ALA A 211 -3.36 7.14 16.74
CA ALA A 211 -3.40 5.71 17.06
C ALA A 211 -4.39 5.38 18.17
N SER A 212 -4.71 6.36 19.04
CA SER A 212 -5.70 6.19 20.09
C SER A 212 -7.14 6.23 19.61
N HIS A 213 -7.39 6.81 18.42
CA HIS A 213 -8.72 6.93 17.87
C HIS A 213 -9.21 5.61 17.31
N ALA A 214 -10.43 5.23 17.70
CA ALA A 214 -11.08 4.07 17.13
C ALA A 214 -11.37 4.32 15.64
N PRO A 215 -11.13 3.33 14.76
CA PRO A 215 -11.61 3.38 13.39
C PRO A 215 -13.12 3.65 13.37
N ALA A 216 -13.56 4.54 12.47
CA ALA A 216 -14.97 4.77 12.20
C ALA A 216 -15.63 3.49 11.64
N ALA A 217 -16.96 3.44 11.65
CA ALA A 217 -17.70 2.33 11.05
C ALA A 217 -17.42 2.21 9.54
N ASP A 218 -17.27 3.35 8.88
CA ASP A 218 -16.84 3.45 7.49
C ASP A 218 -15.46 4.12 7.44
N MET A 219 -14.47 3.34 7.00
CA MET A 219 -13.07 3.75 6.88
C MET A 219 -12.65 3.98 5.43
N HIS A 220 -13.59 3.93 4.47
CA HIS A 220 -13.29 4.23 3.09
C HIS A 220 -12.89 5.70 2.94
N PRO A 221 -11.94 6.01 2.04
CA PRO A 221 -11.66 7.39 1.67
C PRO A 221 -12.91 8.03 1.09
N GLN A 222 -13.11 9.30 1.40
CA GLN A 222 -14.24 10.05 0.86
C GLN A 222 -14.02 10.32 -0.64
N PRO A 223 -15.09 10.47 -1.44
CA PRO A 223 -14.95 10.85 -2.85
C PRO A 223 -14.19 12.18 -2.99
N ALA A 224 -13.42 12.36 -4.08
CA ALA A 224 -12.68 13.60 -4.33
C ALA A 224 -13.57 14.86 -4.27
N ALA A 225 -14.81 14.75 -4.76
CA ALA A 225 -15.79 15.85 -4.75
C ALA A 225 -16.26 16.27 -3.34
N ALA A 226 -16.04 15.44 -2.31
CA ALA A 226 -16.33 15.79 -0.92
C ALA A 226 -15.26 16.73 -0.32
N GLN A 227 -14.10 16.89 -0.97
CA GLN A 227 -13.07 17.82 -0.54
C GLN A 227 -13.45 19.25 -0.93
N THR A 228 -14.02 20.00 0.01
CA THR A 228 -14.49 21.38 -0.22
C THR A 228 -13.43 22.44 0.10
N THR A 229 -12.43 22.11 0.91
CA THR A 229 -11.34 23.02 1.26
C THR A 229 -10.18 22.84 0.29
N PRO A 230 -9.78 23.89 -0.45
CA PRO A 230 -8.61 23.82 -1.31
C PRO A 230 -7.36 23.49 -0.51
N LEU A 231 -6.47 22.70 -1.10
CA LEU A 231 -5.16 22.48 -0.51
C LEU A 231 -4.39 23.81 -0.43
N PRO A 232 -3.56 24.00 0.60
CA PRO A 232 -2.73 25.19 0.69
C PRO A 232 -1.85 25.36 -0.56
N GLY A 233 -1.61 26.59 -1.04
CA GLY A 233 -0.87 26.81 -2.30
C GLY A 233 0.58 26.31 -2.32
N TRP A 234 1.15 25.93 -1.18
CA TRP A 234 2.46 25.28 -1.05
C TRP A 234 2.38 23.73 -1.05
N CYS A 235 1.19 23.16 -1.10
CA CYS A 235 0.91 21.74 -1.08
C CYS A 235 0.51 21.30 -2.49
N VAL A 236 1.41 20.61 -3.18
CA VAL A 236 1.14 19.99 -4.47
C VAL A 236 1.00 18.49 -4.25
N MET A 237 -0.12 17.92 -4.71
CA MET A 237 -0.32 16.46 -4.73
C MET A 237 0.39 15.89 -5.96
N GLY A 238 1.01 14.73 -5.81
CA GLY A 238 1.71 14.05 -6.91
C GLY A 238 0.80 13.70 -8.10
N HIS A 239 1.40 13.46 -9.26
CA HIS A 239 0.72 13.12 -10.50
C HIS A 239 0.50 11.60 -10.60
N SER A 240 -0.62 11.08 -10.10
CA SER A 240 -1.00 9.69 -10.37
C SER A 240 -2.14 9.65 -11.39
N GLU A 241 -1.89 9.15 -12.60
CA GLU A 241 -2.91 8.94 -13.65
C GLU A 241 -3.82 7.73 -13.35
N VAL A 242 -4.29 7.57 -12.11
CA VAL A 242 -5.32 6.56 -11.78
C VAL A 242 -6.68 7.19 -12.10
N ASN A 243 -7.44 6.56 -13.01
CA ASN A 243 -8.79 7.04 -13.32
C ASN A 243 -9.67 6.97 -12.06
N PRO A 244 -10.44 8.03 -11.75
CA PRO A 244 -11.36 8.08 -10.62
C PRO A 244 -12.54 7.11 -10.78
#